data_AF-A0A1X0K9W9-F1
#
_entry.id   AF-A0A1X0K9W9-F1
#
_cell.length_a   1.000
_cell.length_b   1.000
_cell.length_c   1.000
_cell.angle_alpha   90.00
_cell.angle_beta   90.00
_cell.angle_gamma   90.00
#
_symmetry.space_group_name_H-M   'P 1'
#
loop_
_entity.id
_entity.type
_entity.pdbx_description
1 polymer ?
#
loop_
_entity_poly.entity_id
_entity_poly.type
_entity_poly.pdbx_seq_one_letter_code
_entity_poly.pdbx_strand_id
1 'polypeptide(L)'
;MMRGNRAIAEHDVDGHALRLFVAVGNQPGSGIRIHRYVGQFSLDPDLPYIVRTAPGSDGVPRQVFVFRLLPVGAVAQDGGPTSTISGAGEAASVMAVTVDAVPLQAINAESAEVEKVVSGPIIQKEVQLVDRFQQYLESHDREVKRYRIIPVGSAPLYSDLADVTTNILYEAKGSADRMSVRLALGQVLDYGRFVKGSRLAVLLPATPPADLVELLESHDVGCIVETTPSNFLDMTKHGRCP
;
A
#
# COMPACT_ATOMS: atom_id res chain seq x y z
N MET A 1 -7.98 -23.70 17.86
CA MET A 1 -7.13 -23.05 16.84
C MET A 1 -6.80 -24.08 15.74
N MET A 2 -6.77 -23.71 14.45
CA MET A 2 -6.33 -24.64 13.38
C MET A 2 -4.84 -24.99 13.55
N ARG A 3 -4.41 -26.16 13.01
CA ARG A 3 -3.06 -26.74 13.23
C ARG A 3 -1.88 -25.76 13.08
N GLY A 4 -1.88 -24.91 12.06
CA GLY A 4 -0.77 -23.96 11.80
C GLY A 4 -0.66 -22.85 12.84
N ASN A 5 -1.77 -22.17 13.16
CA ASN A 5 -1.76 -21.11 14.17
C ASN A 5 -1.47 -21.65 15.57
N ARG A 6 -1.92 -22.88 15.84
CA ARG A 6 -1.64 -23.54 17.12
C ARG A 6 -0.15 -23.79 17.32
N ALA A 7 0.56 -24.24 16.28
CA ALA A 7 2.00 -24.48 16.36
C ALA A 7 2.82 -23.22 16.70
N ILE A 8 2.31 -22.03 16.36
CA ILE A 8 2.91 -20.74 16.76
C ILE A 8 2.50 -20.40 18.20
N ALA A 9 1.21 -20.50 18.52
CA ALA A 9 0.66 -20.17 19.83
C ALA A 9 1.23 -21.03 20.97
N GLU A 10 1.51 -22.30 20.69
CA GLU A 10 1.95 -23.30 21.67
C GLU A 10 3.44 -23.65 21.53
N HIS A 11 4.21 -22.91 20.70
CA HIS A 11 5.61 -23.26 20.39
C HIS A 11 6.49 -23.44 21.63
N ASP A 12 6.34 -22.56 22.63
CA ASP A 12 7.09 -22.64 23.89
C ASP A 12 6.70 -23.87 24.73
N VAL A 13 5.40 -24.20 24.77
CA VAL A 13 4.87 -25.38 25.50
C VAL A 13 5.35 -26.68 24.84
N ASP A 14 5.39 -26.68 23.51
CA ASP A 14 5.85 -27.82 22.72
C ASP A 14 7.38 -27.92 22.64
N GLY A 15 8.12 -26.97 23.23
CA GLY A 15 9.59 -26.95 23.22
C GLY A 15 10.21 -26.64 21.84
N HIS A 16 9.47 -26.00 20.95
CA HIS A 16 9.91 -25.65 19.61
C HIS A 16 10.33 -24.18 19.51
N ALA A 17 11.46 -23.92 18.86
CA ALA A 17 11.89 -22.56 18.58
C ALA A 17 11.10 -21.96 17.39
N LEU A 18 10.52 -20.77 17.58
CA LEU A 18 9.90 -20.03 16.48
C LEU A 18 10.98 -19.29 15.68
N ARG A 19 11.07 -19.57 14.38
CA ARG A 19 12.10 -19.04 13.48
C ARG A 19 11.45 -18.31 12.32
N LEU A 20 11.81 -17.05 12.11
CA LEU A 20 11.24 -16.22 11.06
C LEU A 20 12.13 -16.20 9.82
N PHE A 21 11.50 -16.37 8.66
CA PHE A 21 12.12 -16.22 7.35
C PHE A 21 11.31 -15.21 6.54
N VAL A 22 11.99 -14.30 5.86
CA VAL A 22 11.36 -13.31 4.97
C VAL A 22 11.76 -13.59 3.54
N ALA A 23 10.81 -13.49 2.61
CA ALA A 23 11.12 -13.58 1.19
C ALA A 23 11.86 -12.30 0.76
N VAL A 24 13.01 -12.46 0.12
CA VAL A 24 13.88 -11.34 -0.31
C VAL A 24 14.02 -11.22 -1.83
N GLY A 25 13.26 -12.02 -2.57
CA GLY A 25 13.22 -12.01 -4.04
C GLY A 25 13.08 -13.40 -4.62
N ASN A 26 13.30 -13.51 -5.92
CA ASN A 26 13.39 -14.78 -6.65
C ASN A 26 14.81 -15.00 -7.15
N GLN A 27 15.21 -16.25 -7.29
CA GLN A 27 16.47 -16.60 -7.89
C GLN A 27 16.49 -16.17 -9.37
N PRO A 28 17.55 -15.49 -9.86
CA PRO A 28 17.62 -15.06 -11.25
C PRO A 28 17.40 -16.22 -12.23
N GLY A 29 16.47 -16.05 -13.18
CA GLY A 29 16.11 -17.08 -14.16
C GLY A 29 15.23 -18.22 -13.62
N SER A 30 14.67 -18.08 -12.41
CA SER A 30 13.82 -19.09 -11.77
C SER A 30 12.65 -18.46 -11.02
N GLY A 31 11.54 -19.19 -10.90
CA GLY A 31 10.43 -18.85 -9.99
C GLY A 31 10.68 -19.22 -8.53
N ILE A 32 11.87 -19.74 -8.21
CA ILE A 32 12.21 -20.14 -6.84
C ILE A 32 12.42 -18.89 -5.97
N ARG A 33 11.62 -18.80 -4.91
CA ARG A 33 11.63 -17.70 -3.94
C ARG A 33 12.83 -17.86 -2.99
N ILE A 34 13.63 -16.81 -2.87
CA ILE A 34 14.76 -16.74 -1.94
C ILE A 34 14.24 -16.24 -0.60
N HIS A 35 14.56 -16.97 0.45
CA HIS A 35 14.22 -16.61 1.82
C HIS A 35 15.47 -16.27 2.62
N ARG A 36 15.42 -15.16 3.37
CA ARG A 36 16.42 -14.79 4.37
C ARG A 36 15.93 -15.21 5.75
N TYR A 37 16.82 -15.84 6.52
CA TYR A 37 16.57 -16.10 7.93
C TYR A 37 16.73 -14.80 8.74
N VAL A 38 15.70 -14.42 9.50
CA VAL A 38 15.69 -13.19 10.31
C VAL A 38 16.20 -13.45 11.71
N GLY A 39 15.82 -14.58 12.31
CA GLY A 39 16.22 -14.93 13.67
C GLY A 39 15.19 -15.77 14.39
N GLN A 40 15.46 -16.02 15.67
CA GLN A 40 14.55 -16.70 16.58
C GLN A 40 13.69 -15.68 17.33
N PHE A 41 12.44 -16.03 17.55
CA PHE A 41 11.46 -15.20 18.23
C PHE A 41 10.71 -16.01 19.29
N SER A 42 10.10 -15.31 20.24
CA SER A 42 9.11 -15.80 21.19
C SER A 42 7.84 -14.97 21.05
N LEU A 43 6.74 -15.44 21.64
CA LEU A 43 5.54 -14.62 21.76
C LEU A 43 5.73 -13.56 22.85
N ASP A 44 5.09 -12.41 22.66
CA ASP A 44 4.89 -11.42 23.72
C ASP A 44 4.09 -12.08 24.86
N PRO A 45 4.64 -12.17 26.09
CA PRO A 45 4.00 -12.89 27.18
C PRO A 45 2.73 -12.20 27.68
N ASP A 46 2.62 -10.88 27.48
CA ASP A 46 1.50 -10.09 27.98
C ASP A 46 0.37 -10.01 26.94
N LEU A 47 0.71 -9.92 25.65
CA LEU A 47 -0.26 -9.94 24.56
C LEU A 47 0.24 -10.77 23.37
N PRO A 48 0.19 -12.12 23.44
CA PRO A 48 0.81 -13.00 22.46
C PRO A 48 0.20 -12.85 21.05
N TYR A 49 -1.09 -12.53 20.99
CA TYR A 49 -1.76 -12.19 19.74
C TYR A 49 -3.01 -11.35 19.97
N ILE A 50 -3.47 -10.71 18.90
CA ILE A 50 -4.82 -10.14 18.81
C ILE A 50 -5.61 -10.85 17.72
N VAL A 51 -6.93 -10.93 17.91
CA VAL A 51 -7.85 -11.44 16.87
C VAL A 51 -8.35 -10.26 16.06
N ARG A 52 -8.27 -10.36 14.74
CA ARG A 52 -8.88 -9.40 13.81
C ARG A 52 -9.78 -10.13 12.83
N THR A 53 -10.75 -9.41 12.28
CA THR A 53 -11.54 -9.90 11.15
C THR A 53 -10.82 -9.50 9.87
N ALA A 54 -10.54 -10.48 9.01
CA ALA A 54 -10.00 -10.25 7.69
C ALA A 54 -10.84 -11.04 6.67
N PRO A 55 -10.84 -10.63 5.39
CA PRO A 55 -11.45 -11.44 4.34
C PRO A 55 -10.81 -12.84 4.29
N GLY A 56 -11.63 -13.88 4.25
CA GLY A 56 -11.19 -15.25 3.95
C GLY A 56 -10.84 -15.41 2.47
N SER A 57 -10.13 -16.48 2.12
CA SER A 57 -9.79 -16.81 0.74
C SER A 57 -11.02 -17.09 -0.15
N ASP A 58 -12.16 -17.34 0.48
CA ASP A 58 -13.50 -17.51 -0.09
C ASP A 58 -14.35 -16.23 -0.04
N GLY A 59 -13.80 -15.12 0.45
CA GLY A 59 -14.51 -13.85 0.64
C GLY A 59 -15.40 -13.79 1.89
N VAL A 60 -15.52 -14.88 2.66
CA VAL A 60 -16.24 -14.88 3.94
C VAL A 60 -15.34 -14.27 5.01
N PRO A 61 -15.82 -13.34 5.86
CA PRO A 61 -15.01 -12.81 6.96
C PRO A 61 -14.50 -13.94 7.84
N ARG A 62 -13.18 -14.06 7.94
CA ARG A 62 -12.52 -15.01 8.83
C ARG A 62 -11.80 -14.27 9.95
N GLN A 63 -11.74 -14.92 11.10
CA GLN A 63 -10.88 -14.44 12.17
C GLN A 63 -9.43 -14.80 11.86
N VAL A 64 -8.56 -13.80 11.91
CA VAL A 64 -7.11 -13.94 11.78
C VAL A 64 -6.45 -13.59 13.11
N PHE A 65 -5.37 -14.28 13.42
CA PHE A 65 -4.55 -14.04 14.59
C PHE A 65 -3.32 -13.24 14.16
N VAL A 66 -3.12 -12.08 14.77
CA VAL A 66 -1.92 -11.26 14.58
C VAL A 66 -1.02 -11.48 15.79
N PHE A 67 0.01 -12.31 15.62
CA PHE A 67 0.95 -12.63 16.69
C PHE A 67 1.93 -11.48 16.93
N ARG A 68 2.21 -11.20 18.20
CA ARG A 68 3.22 -10.23 18.62
C ARG A 68 4.48 -11.00 18.99
N LEU A 69 5.55 -10.76 18.24
CA LEU A 69 6.80 -11.50 18.36
C LEU A 69 7.87 -10.64 19.02
N LEU A 70 8.59 -11.23 19.98
CA LEU A 70 9.77 -10.64 20.60
C LEU A 70 11.03 -11.41 20.15
N PRO A 71 12.14 -10.73 19.83
CA PRO A 71 13.37 -11.41 19.42
C PRO A 71 14.02 -12.17 20.58
N VAL A 72 14.42 -13.42 20.34
CA VAL A 72 15.20 -14.24 21.28
C VAL A 72 16.66 -14.17 20.87
N GLY A 73 17.31 -13.06 21.23
CA GLY A 73 18.72 -12.79 20.91
C GLY A 73 18.93 -11.87 19.71
N ALA A 74 20.12 -11.94 19.11
CA ALA A 74 20.47 -11.11 17.97
C ALA A 74 19.67 -11.55 16.73
N VAL A 75 18.85 -10.66 16.22
CA VAL A 75 18.14 -10.82 14.94
C VAL A 75 18.87 -10.05 13.86
N ALA A 76 18.79 -10.52 12.62
CA ALA A 76 19.24 -9.77 11.46
C ALA A 76 18.38 -8.49 11.39
N GLN A 77 18.93 -7.39 11.89
CA GLN A 77 18.32 -6.07 11.79
C GLN A 77 18.38 -5.66 10.32
N ASP A 78 17.25 -5.25 9.75
CA ASP A 78 17.33 -4.33 8.63
C ASP A 78 18.11 -3.11 9.14
N GLY A 79 19.16 -2.70 8.43
CA GLY A 79 19.90 -1.48 8.76
C GLY A 79 18.89 -0.36 8.98
N GLY A 80 18.79 0.11 10.24
CA GLY A 80 17.76 1.06 10.66
C GLY A 80 17.84 2.40 9.95
N PRO A 81 16.88 3.29 10.25
CA PRO A 81 17.25 4.27 11.26
C PRO A 81 16.14 4.57 12.29
N THR A 82 16.51 4.53 13.56
CA THR A 82 16.01 5.51 14.53
C THR A 82 16.69 6.83 14.19
N SER A 83 15.91 7.82 13.78
CA SER A 83 16.39 9.15 13.42
C SER A 83 16.94 9.89 14.64
N THR A 84 18.19 10.37 14.58
CA THR A 84 18.65 11.60 15.25
C THR A 84 19.64 12.28 14.31
N ILE A 85 19.37 13.53 13.95
CA ILE A 85 20.24 14.31 13.06
C ILE A 85 21.47 14.78 13.86
N SER A 86 22.67 14.42 13.41
CA SER A 86 23.83 15.32 13.25
C SER A 86 24.94 14.59 12.49
N GLY A 87 25.16 14.98 11.22
CA GLY A 87 26.10 14.30 10.32
C GLY A 87 25.77 14.53 8.84
N ALA A 88 25.52 15.78 8.47
CA ALA A 88 25.60 16.20 7.08
C ALA A 88 27.09 16.19 6.68
N GLY A 89 27.45 15.30 5.75
CA GLY A 89 28.82 14.98 5.35
C GLY A 89 29.14 13.58 5.84
N GLU A 90 29.04 12.52 5.05
CA GLU A 90 29.68 12.33 3.76
C GLU A 90 28.79 11.47 2.84
N ALA A 91 28.54 11.96 1.63
CA ALA A 91 27.83 11.24 0.59
C ALA A 91 28.80 10.40 -0.25
N ALA A 92 28.51 9.10 -0.44
CA ALA A 92 28.77 8.28 -1.63
C ALA A 92 28.45 6.81 -1.28
N SER A 93 27.39 6.17 -1.74
CA SER A 93 27.02 5.91 -3.13
C SER A 93 25.50 5.76 -3.24
N VAL A 94 24.88 6.62 -4.05
CA VAL A 94 23.42 6.66 -4.26
C VAL A 94 23.00 5.47 -5.12
N MET A 95 22.32 4.48 -4.54
CA MET A 95 21.46 3.59 -5.35
C MET A 95 20.18 4.37 -5.67
N ALA A 96 19.95 4.60 -6.95
CA ALA A 96 18.84 5.41 -7.43
C ALA A 96 17.50 4.70 -7.19
N VAL A 97 16.51 5.44 -6.68
CA VAL A 97 15.10 5.04 -6.74
C VAL A 97 14.69 5.07 -8.22
N THR A 98 14.11 3.99 -8.71
CA THR A 98 13.55 3.95 -10.07
C THR A 98 12.06 4.27 -10.01
N VAL A 99 11.65 5.22 -10.84
CA VAL A 99 10.28 5.70 -10.98
C VAL A 99 9.94 5.67 -12.45
N ASP A 100 9.07 4.75 -12.85
CA ASP A 100 8.68 4.56 -14.25
C ASP A 100 7.18 4.77 -14.41
N ALA A 101 6.79 5.60 -15.38
CA ALA A 101 5.40 5.69 -15.82
C ALA A 101 5.13 4.54 -16.80
N VAL A 102 4.23 3.64 -16.43
CA VAL A 102 3.88 2.46 -17.23
C VAL A 102 2.43 2.55 -17.73
N PRO A 103 2.11 1.95 -18.89
CA PRO A 103 0.73 1.88 -19.36
C PRO A 103 -0.16 1.21 -18.32
N LEU A 104 -1.37 1.74 -18.13
CA LEU A 104 -2.32 1.17 -17.17
C LEU A 104 -2.68 -0.28 -17.51
N GLN A 105 -2.70 -0.61 -18.82
CA GLN A 105 -2.95 -1.94 -19.38
C GLN A 105 -1.81 -2.96 -19.18
N ALA A 106 -0.69 -2.63 -18.53
CA ALA A 106 0.33 -3.59 -18.09
C ALA A 106 -0.16 -4.48 -16.91
N ILE A 107 -1.43 -4.85 -16.98
CA ILE A 107 -2.17 -5.72 -16.09
C ILE A 107 -1.78 -7.14 -16.47
N ASN A 108 -1.04 -7.83 -15.60
CA ASN A 108 -1.29 -9.23 -15.20
C ASN A 108 -0.06 -10.07 -14.82
N ALA A 109 1.18 -9.62 -15.02
CA ALA A 109 2.34 -10.48 -14.72
C ALA A 109 2.94 -10.27 -13.32
N GLU A 110 3.07 -9.02 -12.85
CA GLU A 110 3.80 -8.76 -11.58
C GLU A 110 2.91 -8.32 -10.42
N SER A 111 1.83 -7.56 -10.65
CA SER A 111 0.86 -7.20 -9.60
C SER A 111 -0.12 -8.34 -9.29
N ALA A 112 -0.26 -9.30 -10.21
CA ALA A 112 -1.16 -10.43 -10.06
C ALA A 112 -0.74 -11.42 -8.96
N GLU A 113 0.53 -11.43 -8.54
CA GLU A 113 1.00 -12.35 -7.48
C GLU A 113 0.84 -11.77 -6.06
N VAL A 114 0.48 -10.49 -5.91
CA VAL A 114 0.31 -9.85 -4.59
C VAL A 114 -1.15 -9.45 -4.31
N GLU A 115 -1.96 -9.15 -5.34
CA GLU A 115 -3.35 -8.70 -5.16
C GLU A 115 -4.45 -9.69 -5.60
N LYS A 116 -4.12 -10.91 -6.05
CA LYS A 116 -5.13 -11.93 -6.39
C LYS A 116 -5.55 -12.81 -5.22
N VAL A 117 -6.04 -12.24 -4.11
CA VAL A 117 -6.83 -13.03 -3.12
C VAL A 117 -7.89 -12.18 -2.38
N VAL A 118 -8.55 -11.19 -3.01
CA VAL A 118 -9.74 -10.58 -2.39
C VAL A 118 -10.74 -10.13 -3.46
N SER A 119 -11.62 -11.02 -3.89
CA SER A 119 -12.81 -10.66 -4.68
C SER A 119 -13.92 -10.20 -3.73
N GLY A 120 -13.84 -8.96 -3.23
CA GLY A 120 -14.88 -8.33 -2.41
C GLY A 120 -15.65 -7.23 -3.16
N PRO A 121 -16.89 -6.87 -2.72
CA PRO A 121 -17.69 -5.83 -3.36
C PRO A 121 -17.06 -4.43 -3.29
N ILE A 122 -16.20 -4.16 -2.30
CA ILE A 122 -15.49 -2.87 -2.16
C ILE A 122 -14.38 -2.74 -3.21
N ILE A 123 -13.60 -3.81 -3.42
CA ILE A 123 -12.55 -3.82 -4.45
C ILE A 123 -13.15 -3.72 -5.84
N GLN A 124 -14.30 -4.36 -6.07
CA GLN A 124 -15.03 -4.18 -7.34
C GLN A 124 -15.49 -2.74 -7.55
N LYS A 125 -16.00 -2.06 -6.51
CA LYS A 125 -16.38 -0.64 -6.58
C LYS A 125 -15.17 0.25 -6.88
N GLU A 126 -14.02 -0.05 -6.30
CA GLU A 126 -12.77 0.68 -6.53
C GLU A 126 -12.28 0.53 -7.97
N VAL A 127 -12.21 -0.70 -8.48
CA VAL A 127 -11.83 -0.98 -9.88
C VAL A 127 -12.77 -0.25 -10.85
N GLN A 128 -14.09 -0.36 -10.63
CA GLN A 128 -15.06 0.33 -11.49
C GLN A 128 -14.96 1.86 -11.40
N LEU A 129 -14.62 2.40 -10.22
CA LEU A 129 -14.41 3.83 -10.03
C LEU A 129 -13.15 4.31 -10.76
N VAL A 130 -12.06 3.54 -10.68
CA VAL A 130 -10.81 3.76 -11.42
C VAL A 130 -11.08 3.75 -12.93
N ASP A 131 -11.79 2.74 -13.45
CA ASP A 131 -12.13 2.63 -14.87
C ASP A 131 -12.94 3.84 -15.36
N ARG A 132 -13.97 4.26 -14.60
CA ARG A 132 -14.78 5.44 -14.96
C ARG A 132 -13.98 6.73 -14.91
N PHE A 133 -13.12 6.88 -13.91
CA PHE A 133 -12.32 8.10 -13.77
C PHE A 133 -11.23 8.18 -14.84
N GLN A 134 -10.61 7.06 -15.21
CA GLN A 134 -9.71 7.00 -16.37
C GLN A 134 -10.42 7.49 -17.63
N GLN A 135 -11.60 6.94 -17.95
CA GLN A 135 -12.37 7.37 -19.13
C GLN A 135 -12.70 8.86 -19.09
N TYR A 136 -13.06 9.37 -17.90
CA TYR A 136 -13.30 10.79 -17.70
C TYR A 136 -12.05 11.63 -18.00
N LEU A 137 -10.89 11.28 -17.45
CA LEU A 137 -9.62 11.97 -17.72
C LEU A 137 -9.25 11.92 -19.21
N GLU A 138 -9.34 10.75 -19.85
CA GLU A 138 -9.06 10.58 -21.27
C GLU A 138 -10.01 11.41 -22.15
N SER A 139 -11.29 11.52 -21.78
CA SER A 139 -12.26 12.38 -22.48
C SER A 139 -11.98 13.89 -22.34
N HIS A 140 -11.14 14.27 -21.38
CA HIS A 140 -10.64 15.63 -21.18
C HIS A 140 -9.18 15.78 -21.65
N ASP A 141 -8.78 14.98 -22.65
CA ASP A 141 -7.46 15.00 -23.29
C ASP A 141 -6.28 14.81 -22.32
N ARG A 142 -6.49 14.07 -21.21
CA ARG A 142 -5.42 13.73 -20.26
C ARG A 142 -4.77 12.41 -20.62
N GLU A 143 -3.45 12.37 -20.52
CA GLU A 143 -2.70 11.13 -20.65
C GLU A 143 -2.67 10.41 -19.30
N VAL A 144 -3.34 9.25 -19.23
CA VAL A 144 -3.45 8.46 -18.00
C VAL A 144 -2.47 7.30 -18.00
N LYS A 145 -1.66 7.21 -16.93
CA LYS A 145 -0.71 6.13 -16.68
C LYS A 145 -0.80 5.67 -15.23
N ARG A 146 0.07 4.75 -14.84
CA ARG A 146 0.40 4.47 -13.44
C ARG A 146 1.90 4.58 -13.23
N TYR A 147 2.32 4.95 -12.03
CA TYR A 147 3.71 4.92 -11.64
C TYR A 147 4.04 3.61 -10.95
N ARG A 148 5.17 3.00 -11.34
CA ARG A 148 5.85 1.96 -10.59
C ARG A 148 7.03 2.62 -9.88
N ILE A 149 7.01 2.57 -8.55
CA ILE A 149 8.01 3.18 -7.69
C ILE A 149 8.72 2.07 -6.95
N ILE A 150 10.04 1.97 -7.05
CA ILE A 150 10.82 0.94 -6.37
C ILE A 150 11.79 1.64 -5.41
N PRO A 151 11.39 1.85 -4.14
CA PRO A 151 12.30 2.37 -3.13
C PRO A 151 13.37 1.33 -2.81
N VAL A 152 14.60 1.80 -2.55
CA VAL A 152 15.71 0.92 -2.18
C VAL A 152 15.35 0.13 -0.93
N GLY A 153 15.45 -1.19 -1.00
CA GLY A 153 15.18 -2.09 0.14
C GLY A 153 13.70 -2.30 0.47
N SER A 154 12.77 -1.79 -0.34
CA SER A 154 11.32 -1.96 -0.14
C SER A 154 10.66 -2.67 -1.32
N ALA A 155 9.45 -3.20 -1.09
CA ALA A 155 8.63 -3.71 -2.17
C ALA A 155 8.21 -2.58 -3.14
N PRO A 156 7.99 -2.88 -4.43
CA PRO A 156 7.46 -1.90 -5.38
C PRO A 156 6.11 -1.35 -4.90
N LEU A 157 5.96 -0.03 -5.02
CA LEU A 157 4.69 0.68 -4.86
C LEU A 157 4.14 0.99 -6.24
N TYR A 158 2.82 1.00 -6.33
CA TYR A 158 2.11 1.33 -7.56
C TYR A 158 1.04 2.34 -7.26
N SER A 159 0.99 3.43 -8.03
CA SER A 159 -0.17 4.32 -7.99
C SER A 159 -1.36 3.65 -8.69
N ASP A 160 -2.57 3.99 -8.27
CA ASP A 160 -3.78 3.55 -8.97
C ASP A 160 -3.89 4.20 -10.34
N LEU A 161 -3.83 5.54 -10.36
CA LEU A 161 -3.91 6.35 -11.58
C LEU A 161 -2.96 7.54 -11.49
N ALA A 162 -2.51 8.02 -12.65
CA ALA A 162 -1.74 9.24 -12.77
C ALA A 162 -2.10 9.98 -14.05
N ASP A 163 -2.44 11.26 -13.94
CA ASP A 163 -2.48 12.18 -15.07
C ASP A 163 -1.06 12.72 -15.26
N VAL A 164 -0.36 12.24 -16.30
CA VAL A 164 1.01 12.70 -16.58
C VAL A 164 1.04 14.05 -17.29
N THR A 165 -0.07 14.50 -17.88
CA THR A 165 -0.20 15.81 -18.51
C THR A 165 -0.15 16.92 -17.47
N THR A 166 -0.78 16.72 -16.31
CA THR A 166 -0.79 17.71 -15.20
C THR A 166 0.02 17.29 -13.97
N ASN A 167 0.70 16.14 -14.06
CA ASN A 167 1.51 15.54 -13.01
C ASN A 167 0.73 15.32 -11.70
N ILE A 168 -0.47 14.73 -11.80
CA ILE A 168 -1.31 14.39 -10.65
C ILE A 168 -1.29 12.87 -10.43
N LEU A 169 -1.04 12.44 -9.20
CA LEU A 169 -1.16 11.06 -8.73
C LEU A 169 -2.45 10.89 -7.95
N TYR A 170 -3.21 9.85 -8.29
CA TYR A 170 -4.47 9.52 -7.67
C TYR A 170 -4.37 8.18 -6.95
N GLU A 171 -4.87 8.14 -5.72
CA GLU A 171 -5.16 6.91 -4.98
C GLU A 171 -6.68 6.78 -4.84
N ALA A 172 -7.24 5.68 -5.32
CA ALA A 172 -8.66 5.39 -5.28
C ALA A 172 -9.01 4.55 -4.06
N LYS A 173 -10.23 4.73 -3.55
CA LYS A 173 -10.81 3.85 -2.55
C LYS A 173 -12.26 3.51 -2.87
N GLY A 174 -12.65 2.26 -2.66
CA GLY A 174 -14.04 1.81 -2.84
C GLY A 174 -15.06 2.34 -1.80
N SER A 175 -14.63 3.12 -0.79
CA SER A 175 -15.49 3.78 0.19
C SER A 175 -14.94 5.15 0.63
N ALA A 176 -15.84 6.04 1.05
CA ALA A 176 -15.51 7.39 1.54
C ALA A 176 -15.49 7.50 3.08
N ASP A 177 -15.31 6.37 3.78
CA ASP A 177 -15.21 6.37 5.24
C ASP A 177 -13.82 6.82 5.74
N ARG A 178 -13.75 7.21 7.01
CA ARG A 178 -12.52 7.74 7.63
C ARG A 178 -11.31 6.81 7.52
N MET A 179 -11.52 5.50 7.62
CA MET A 179 -10.42 4.54 7.56
C MET A 179 -9.85 4.49 6.14
N SER A 180 -10.71 4.41 5.13
CA SER A 180 -10.32 4.43 3.72
C SER A 180 -9.61 5.72 3.33
N VAL A 181 -10.15 6.88 3.72
CA VAL A 181 -9.53 8.18 3.40
C VAL A 181 -8.14 8.32 4.03
N ARG A 182 -7.98 7.92 5.29
CA ARG A 182 -6.66 7.99 5.97
C ARG A 182 -5.64 7.03 5.36
N LEU A 183 -6.08 5.85 4.94
CA LEU A 183 -5.22 4.90 4.24
C LEU A 183 -4.76 5.48 2.91
N ALA A 184 -5.70 6.01 2.11
CA ALA A 184 -5.39 6.64 0.83
C ALA A 184 -4.45 7.84 0.97
N LEU A 185 -4.66 8.69 1.99
CA LEU A 185 -3.76 9.80 2.31
C LEU A 185 -2.33 9.30 2.57
N GLY A 186 -2.16 8.24 3.36
CA GLY A 186 -0.84 7.65 3.61
C GLY A 186 -0.17 7.16 2.32
N GLN A 187 -0.91 6.39 1.51
CA GLN A 187 -0.42 5.82 0.27
C GLN A 187 -0.02 6.90 -0.76
N VAL A 188 -0.87 7.91 -0.97
CA VAL A 188 -0.59 8.96 -1.95
C VAL A 188 0.59 9.85 -1.52
N LEU A 189 0.75 10.10 -0.22
CA LEU A 189 1.94 10.78 0.33
C LEU A 189 3.21 9.95 0.11
N ASP A 190 3.13 8.62 0.24
CA ASP A 190 4.27 7.75 -0.05
C ASP A 190 4.71 7.84 -1.52
N TYR A 191 3.77 7.95 -2.47
CA TYR A 191 4.13 8.16 -3.87
C TYR A 191 4.79 9.53 -4.09
N GLY A 192 4.23 10.58 -3.49
CA GLY A 192 4.71 11.97 -3.63
C GLY A 192 6.16 12.17 -3.18
N ARG A 193 6.67 11.32 -2.28
CA ARG A 193 8.08 11.33 -1.86
C ARG A 193 9.06 11.00 -2.99
N PHE A 194 8.61 10.22 -3.97
CA PHE A 194 9.46 9.69 -5.05
C PHE A 194 9.16 10.34 -6.40
N VAL A 195 7.91 10.73 -6.66
CA VAL A 195 7.53 11.43 -7.89
C VAL A 195 7.62 12.94 -7.68
N LYS A 196 8.76 13.53 -8.02
CA LYS A 196 9.04 14.95 -7.76
C LYS A 196 8.04 15.87 -8.47
N GLY A 197 7.58 16.89 -7.75
CA GLY A 197 6.65 17.91 -8.25
C GLY A 197 5.25 17.37 -8.56
N SER A 198 4.95 16.13 -8.15
CA SER A 198 3.63 15.56 -8.29
C SER A 198 2.65 16.28 -7.38
N ARG A 199 1.44 16.46 -7.89
CA ARG A 199 0.26 16.85 -7.14
C ARG A 199 -0.47 15.57 -6.76
N LEU A 200 -1.08 15.53 -5.59
CA LEU A 200 -1.64 14.31 -5.01
C LEU A 200 -3.17 14.42 -4.87
N ALA A 201 -3.90 13.35 -5.11
CA ALA A 201 -5.34 13.37 -4.94
C ALA A 201 -5.86 12.01 -4.49
N VAL A 202 -6.96 12.03 -3.74
CA VAL A 202 -7.72 10.83 -3.37
C VAL A 202 -9.01 10.81 -4.17
N LEU A 203 -9.32 9.67 -4.78
CA LEU A 203 -10.53 9.43 -5.56
C LEU A 203 -11.53 8.57 -4.77
N LEU A 204 -12.75 9.07 -4.59
CA LEU A 204 -13.79 8.45 -3.78
C LEU A 204 -15.13 8.33 -4.55
N PRO A 205 -15.95 7.30 -4.25
CA PRO A 205 -17.22 7.07 -4.93
C PRO A 205 -18.35 7.98 -4.43
N ALA A 206 -18.12 8.75 -3.37
CA ALA A 206 -19.09 9.66 -2.77
C ALA A 206 -18.37 10.71 -1.89
N THR A 207 -19.09 11.77 -1.54
CA THR A 207 -18.61 12.81 -0.61
C THR A 207 -18.29 12.25 0.79
N PRO A 208 -17.04 12.39 1.27
CA PRO A 208 -16.70 12.06 2.66
C PRO A 208 -17.18 13.15 3.64
N PRO A 209 -17.19 12.89 4.95
CA PRO A 209 -17.36 13.92 5.97
C PRO A 209 -16.45 15.14 5.75
N ALA A 210 -16.96 16.35 6.00
CA ALA A 210 -16.25 17.61 5.74
C ALA A 210 -14.87 17.69 6.40
N ASP A 211 -14.73 17.18 7.63
CA ASP A 211 -13.45 17.18 8.34
C ASP A 211 -12.35 16.35 7.63
N LEU A 212 -12.75 15.35 6.82
CA LEU A 212 -11.81 14.58 6.01
C LEU A 212 -11.38 15.32 4.75
N VAL A 213 -12.25 16.16 4.18
CA VAL A 213 -11.87 17.06 3.09
C VAL A 213 -10.85 18.07 3.60
N GLU A 214 -11.12 18.67 4.78
CA GLU A 214 -10.18 19.57 5.46
C GLU A 214 -8.83 18.89 5.78
N LEU A 215 -8.87 17.62 6.20
CA LEU A 215 -7.66 16.82 6.44
C LEU A 215 -6.82 16.66 5.16
N LEU A 216 -7.45 16.30 4.05
CA LEU A 216 -6.75 16.15 2.76
C LEU A 216 -6.18 17.50 2.29
N GLU A 217 -6.97 18.57 2.38
CA GLU A 217 -6.54 19.92 2.00
C GLU A 217 -5.36 20.42 2.85
N SER A 218 -5.33 20.12 4.15
CA SER A 218 -4.22 20.50 5.04
C SER A 218 -2.89 19.82 4.68
N HIS A 219 -2.93 18.73 3.91
CA HIS A 219 -1.75 18.02 3.40
C HIS A 219 -1.49 18.33 1.91
N ASP A 220 -2.15 19.34 1.35
CA ASP A 220 -2.11 19.65 -0.08
C ASP A 220 -2.46 18.41 -0.92
N VAL A 221 -3.57 17.73 -0.58
CA VAL A 221 -4.12 16.59 -1.30
C VAL A 221 -5.53 16.92 -1.76
N GLY A 222 -5.82 16.74 -3.05
CA GLY A 222 -7.17 16.93 -3.60
C GLY A 222 -8.14 15.83 -3.19
N CYS A 223 -9.43 16.13 -3.17
CA CYS A 223 -10.48 15.18 -2.80
C CYS A 223 -11.45 15.06 -3.97
N ILE A 224 -11.21 14.10 -4.85
CA ILE A 224 -12.02 13.87 -6.05
C ILE A 224 -13.17 12.95 -5.69
N VAL A 225 -14.38 13.37 -6.00
CA VAL A 225 -15.59 12.57 -5.76
C VAL A 225 -16.38 12.41 -7.03
N GLU A 226 -16.95 11.22 -7.22
CA GLU A 226 -17.95 10.99 -8.25
C GLU A 226 -19.30 11.58 -7.80
N THR A 227 -19.76 12.66 -8.42
CA THR A 227 -21.03 13.32 -8.05
C THR A 227 -22.23 12.66 -8.70
N THR A 228 -22.06 12.25 -9.96
CA THR A 228 -22.99 11.43 -10.75
C THR A 228 -22.15 10.44 -11.55
N PRO A 229 -22.71 9.32 -12.03
CA PRO A 229 -21.93 8.36 -12.82
C PRO A 229 -21.11 9.05 -13.92
N SER A 230 -19.80 8.85 -13.89
CA SER A 230 -18.81 9.44 -14.82
C SER A 230 -18.66 10.96 -14.78
N ASN A 231 -19.13 11.63 -13.73
CA ASN A 231 -18.86 13.04 -13.49
C ASN A 231 -18.14 13.22 -12.16
N PHE A 232 -17.04 13.97 -12.18
CA PHE A 232 -16.11 14.08 -11.07
C PHE A 232 -15.88 15.55 -10.70
N LEU A 233 -15.66 15.78 -9.41
CA LEU A 233 -15.40 17.10 -8.86
C LEU A 233 -14.29 17.01 -7.82
N ASP A 234 -13.35 17.97 -7.86
CA ASP A 234 -12.45 18.21 -6.73
C ASP A 234 -13.18 19.05 -5.67
N MET A 235 -13.41 18.45 -4.50
CA MET A 235 -14.04 19.13 -3.37
C MET A 235 -13.11 20.13 -2.67
N THR A 236 -11.82 20.12 -3.01
CA THR A 236 -10.83 21.07 -2.48
C THR A 236 -10.64 22.26 -3.41
N LYS A 237 -10.00 23.31 -2.91
CA LYS A 237 -9.61 24.46 -3.74
C LYS A 237 -8.49 24.18 -4.76
N HIS A 238 -7.98 22.95 -4.82
CA HIS A 238 -6.78 22.65 -5.58
C HIS A 238 -7.02 22.45 -7.09
N GLY A 239 -8.25 22.17 -7.54
CA GLY A 239 -8.54 21.97 -8.96
C GLY A 239 -7.71 20.85 -9.58
N ARG A 240 -7.67 19.68 -8.94
CA ARG A 240 -6.97 18.46 -9.38
C ARG A 240 -7.87 17.54 -10.22
N CYS A 241 -8.99 18.07 -10.68
CA CYS A 241 -9.94 17.46 -11.60
C CYS A 241 -10.23 18.48 -12.72
N PRO A 242 -10.23 18.08 -14.00
CA PRO A 242 -10.63 18.90 -15.14
C PRO A 242 -12.02 19.55 -15.02
#